data_AF-A0A1B0B812-F1
#
_entry.id   AF-A0A1B0B812-F1
#
_cell.length_a   1.000
_cell.length_b   1.000
_cell.length_c   1.000
_cell.angle_alpha   90.00
_cell.angle_beta   90.00
_cell.angle_gamma   90.00
#
_symmetry.space_group_name_H-M   'P 1'
#
loop_
_entity.id
_entity.type
_entity.pdbx_description
1 polymer ?
#
loop_
_entity_poly.entity_id
_entity_poly.type
_entity_poly.pdbx_seq_one_letter_code
_entity_poly.pdbx_strand_id
1 'polypeptide(L)'
;MSNSKQDYQFATLFQQNNLNIEDPSLNNSCGSANEMLCNDDNTSTVSMLDKTYSSVRILSHDIKVQDLTRDCRSRRTRSLNAPSPFQQFGPCGRIMKNPSMVMQIQDPASQRLTWYKPPLAVLVIKKMGDKDVLAPFVQLVEWLVQEKHMVVWVELGVFNDPILKKDQKFQDIKEKLVTFKDGRDDLTGRIDFIVCLGGDGTLLYASLLFQQSVPPVMAFHLGSLGFLTPFQFDNFQEQVTNVLEGHAALTLRSRLRCVIYRKSEKHKYSDLQKQQYAVNCDSTTELESASAFEHENALNKCTIRQAPSEFMVLNEVVIDRGPSSFLSNIDLFLGGKYITSVQGDGLIVSTPTGSTAYALAAGASMVHPSVPAILVTPICPHSLSFRPIVVPAGVELEISVSPDSRTTSKVSFDGRNTQELFHGDRLQVTTSIYPVPSICAQDQISDWFDALAECLHWNVRKKQKCLDELSDLTASGSEDTLDDFERGSNSILDG
;
A
#
# COMPACT_ATOMS: atom_id res chain seq x y z
N MET A 1 -36.01 -34.83 -25.63
CA MET A 1 -35.78 -33.70 -26.55
C MET A 1 -35.04 -32.63 -25.75
N SER A 2 -33.80 -32.20 -26.00
CA SER A 2 -32.72 -32.57 -26.92
C SER A 2 -31.48 -31.87 -26.34
N ASN A 3 -30.41 -32.64 -26.11
CA ASN A 3 -29.08 -32.13 -25.70
C ASN A 3 -28.50 -31.20 -26.76
N SER A 4 -27.73 -30.19 -26.35
CA SER A 4 -26.58 -29.75 -27.14
C SER A 4 -25.45 -29.22 -26.24
N LYS A 5 -24.39 -30.04 -26.19
CA LYS A 5 -23.00 -29.62 -25.98
C LYS A 5 -22.57 -28.83 -27.22
N GLN A 6 -21.77 -27.80 -27.07
CA GLN A 6 -20.88 -27.34 -28.13
C GLN A 6 -19.48 -27.08 -27.58
N ASP A 7 -18.55 -27.81 -28.19
CA ASP A 7 -17.13 -27.86 -27.97
C ASP A 7 -16.41 -26.61 -28.50
N TYR A 8 -15.33 -26.25 -27.82
CA TYR A 8 -14.35 -25.25 -28.26
C TYR A 8 -13.45 -25.85 -29.35
N GLN A 9 -13.39 -25.20 -30.52
CA GLN A 9 -12.34 -25.43 -31.53
C GLN A 9 -11.48 -24.18 -31.68
N PHE A 10 -10.19 -24.34 -31.38
CA PHE A 10 -9.12 -23.41 -31.73
C PHE A 10 -8.81 -23.54 -33.23
N ALA A 11 -8.76 -22.41 -33.95
CA ALA A 11 -8.20 -22.33 -35.29
C ALA A 11 -7.15 -21.22 -35.34
N THR A 12 -5.93 -21.64 -35.64
CA THR A 12 -4.71 -20.88 -35.88
C THR A 12 -4.74 -20.27 -37.28
N LEU A 13 -4.48 -18.96 -37.43
CA LEU A 13 -4.16 -18.32 -38.72
C LEU A 13 -3.47 -16.97 -38.44
N PHE A 14 -2.14 -16.94 -38.52
CA PHE A 14 -1.40 -15.72 -38.85
C PHE A 14 -0.30 -16.06 -39.85
N GLN A 15 -0.58 -15.70 -41.09
CA GLN A 15 0.36 -15.70 -42.21
C GLN A 15 1.15 -14.38 -42.18
N GLN A 16 2.47 -14.57 -42.24
CA GLN A 16 3.48 -13.77 -42.93
C GLN A 16 3.03 -12.43 -43.56
N ASN A 17 3.74 -11.36 -43.21
CA ASN A 17 4.29 -10.43 -44.19
C ASN A 17 5.58 -9.80 -43.63
N ASN A 18 6.69 -10.31 -44.14
CA ASN A 18 8.02 -9.69 -44.08
C ASN A 18 8.04 -8.49 -45.03
N LEU A 19 8.54 -7.34 -44.57
CA LEU A 19 9.22 -6.39 -45.43
C LEU A 19 10.54 -6.00 -44.78
N ASN A 20 11.62 -6.45 -45.43
CA ASN A 20 13.00 -6.13 -45.19
C ASN A 20 13.26 -4.65 -45.49
N ILE A 21 13.99 -3.97 -44.60
CA ILE A 21 14.90 -2.89 -44.98
C ILE A 21 16.19 -3.13 -44.17
N GLU A 22 17.23 -3.57 -44.87
CA GLU A 22 18.61 -3.54 -44.40
C GLU A 22 19.14 -2.11 -44.53
N ASP A 23 19.92 -1.65 -43.56
CA ASP A 23 21.20 -1.01 -43.90
C ASP A 23 22.22 -1.11 -42.73
N PRO A 24 23.51 -1.34 -43.04
CA PRO A 24 24.56 -1.62 -42.08
C PRO A 24 25.43 -0.38 -41.78
N SER A 25 25.96 -0.27 -40.56
CA SER A 25 27.31 0.25 -40.24
C SER A 25 27.37 0.78 -38.81
N LEU A 26 28.25 0.18 -37.99
CA LEU A 26 29.29 0.88 -37.22
C LEU A 26 29.97 -0.11 -36.26
N ASN A 27 31.11 -0.61 -36.71
CA ASN A 27 32.20 -1.06 -35.85
C ASN A 27 32.79 0.16 -35.11
N ASN A 28 33.06 0.04 -33.80
CA ASN A 28 34.41 0.22 -33.24
C ASN A 28 34.44 0.20 -31.69
N SER A 29 35.20 -0.78 -31.19
CA SER A 29 36.26 -0.72 -30.16
C SER A 29 36.11 0.06 -28.84
N CYS A 30 36.34 -0.68 -27.74
CA CYS A 30 37.12 -0.41 -26.50
C CYS A 30 36.34 -0.98 -25.29
N GLY A 31 36.88 -1.77 -24.36
CA GLY A 31 38.26 -1.95 -23.92
C GLY A 31 38.28 -1.83 -22.38
N SER A 32 38.95 -2.77 -21.69
CA SER A 32 39.12 -2.94 -20.22
C SER A 32 37.89 -3.50 -19.46
N ALA A 33 37.86 -4.73 -18.94
CA ALA A 33 38.79 -5.50 -18.11
C ALA A 33 39.00 -4.88 -16.70
N ASN A 34 38.36 -5.49 -15.70
CA ASN A 34 38.86 -5.62 -14.34
C ASN A 34 38.15 -6.82 -13.69
N GLU A 35 38.71 -8.01 -13.94
CA GLU A 35 38.58 -9.16 -13.06
C GLU A 35 39.52 -8.95 -11.87
N MET A 36 39.02 -9.17 -10.65
CA MET A 36 39.85 -9.33 -9.47
C MET A 36 39.63 -10.75 -8.92
N LEU A 37 40.74 -11.47 -8.91
CA LEU A 37 40.94 -12.86 -8.51
C LEU A 37 40.60 -13.11 -7.04
N CYS A 38 40.07 -14.29 -6.76
CA CYS A 38 40.50 -15.08 -5.60
C CYS A 38 40.76 -16.52 -6.07
N ASN A 39 42.04 -16.89 -5.99
CA ASN A 39 42.54 -18.25 -6.11
C ASN A 39 41.99 -19.12 -4.96
N ASP A 40 41.82 -20.41 -5.22
CA ASP A 40 42.34 -21.40 -4.28
C ASP A 40 42.65 -22.71 -5.01
N ASP A 41 43.88 -23.15 -4.77
CA ASP A 41 44.56 -24.31 -5.29
C ASP A 41 43.94 -25.62 -4.81
N ASN A 42 43.92 -26.63 -5.69
CA ASN A 42 44.41 -27.98 -5.38
C ASN A 42 44.42 -28.86 -6.63
N THR A 43 45.57 -28.87 -7.29
CA THR A 43 45.97 -29.95 -8.20
C THR A 43 46.50 -31.14 -7.39
N SER A 44 45.95 -32.33 -7.64
CA SER A 44 46.67 -33.58 -7.47
C SER A 44 46.56 -34.42 -8.75
N THR A 45 47.75 -34.68 -9.28
CA THR A 45 48.15 -35.47 -10.43
C THR A 45 47.72 -36.94 -10.36
N VAL A 46 47.53 -37.61 -11.51
CA VAL A 46 48.26 -38.83 -11.94
C VAL A 46 47.78 -39.32 -13.33
N SER A 47 48.71 -39.20 -14.29
CA SER A 47 49.05 -39.97 -15.51
C SER A 47 48.03 -40.79 -16.36
N MET A 48 47.94 -40.36 -17.63
CA MET A 48 48.33 -41.05 -18.89
C MET A 48 48.02 -42.54 -19.14
N LEU A 49 47.41 -42.79 -20.31
CA LEU A 49 47.62 -43.82 -21.37
C LEU A 49 46.24 -44.19 -21.98
N ASP A 50 45.99 -44.46 -23.25
CA ASP A 50 46.61 -44.26 -24.57
C ASP A 50 45.53 -44.75 -25.58
N LYS A 51 45.55 -44.24 -26.83
CA LYS A 51 45.02 -44.85 -28.07
C LYS A 51 43.50 -45.03 -28.37
N THR A 52 43.03 -44.12 -29.24
CA THR A 52 42.51 -44.33 -30.62
C THR A 52 41.34 -45.28 -30.97
N TYR A 53 40.51 -44.74 -31.89
CA TYR A 53 39.76 -45.35 -33.01
C TYR A 53 38.24 -45.66 -32.90
N SER A 54 37.52 -44.97 -33.81
CA SER A 54 36.39 -45.40 -34.64
C SER A 54 34.98 -45.66 -34.07
N SER A 55 34.10 -44.72 -34.42
CA SER A 55 32.85 -44.92 -35.20
C SER A 55 31.74 -45.89 -34.73
N VAL A 56 30.59 -45.25 -34.48
CA VAL A 56 29.19 -45.67 -34.72
C VAL A 56 28.66 -46.85 -33.90
N ARG A 57 27.65 -46.55 -33.04
CA ARG A 57 26.45 -47.38 -32.85
C ARG A 57 25.33 -46.57 -32.20
N ILE A 58 24.24 -46.42 -32.94
CA ILE A 58 22.89 -46.25 -32.38
C ILE A 58 22.55 -47.55 -31.65
N LEU A 59 22.05 -47.48 -30.41
CA LEU A 59 20.96 -48.31 -29.86
C LEU A 59 20.75 -47.98 -28.37
N SER A 60 19.60 -47.34 -28.10
CA SER A 60 18.72 -47.50 -26.93
C SER A 60 19.35 -48.14 -25.68
N HIS A 61 19.60 -47.36 -24.62
CA HIS A 61 19.69 -47.86 -23.24
C HIS A 61 19.10 -46.85 -22.26
N ASP A 62 18.30 -47.40 -21.36
CA ASP A 62 17.55 -46.77 -20.28
C ASP A 62 18.33 -45.71 -19.51
N ILE A 63 17.76 -44.51 -19.41
CA ILE A 63 18.19 -43.52 -18.43
C ILE A 63 17.73 -44.04 -17.05
N LYS A 64 18.66 -44.69 -16.34
CA LYS A 64 18.50 -45.00 -14.92
C LYS A 64 18.28 -43.71 -14.16
N VAL A 65 17.05 -43.54 -13.66
CA VAL A 65 16.66 -42.58 -12.63
C VAL A 65 17.26 -43.05 -11.29
N GLN A 66 18.58 -42.92 -11.12
CA GLN A 66 19.26 -43.22 -9.87
C GLN A 66 20.44 -42.25 -9.71
N ASP A 67 20.15 -41.03 -9.22
CA ASP A 67 21.03 -40.23 -8.34
C ASP A 67 20.45 -38.82 -8.07
N LEU A 68 19.21 -38.75 -7.56
CA LEU A 68 18.62 -37.50 -7.04
C LEU A 68 18.32 -37.53 -5.53
N THR A 69 18.83 -38.54 -4.81
CA THR A 69 18.75 -38.60 -3.35
C THR A 69 20.08 -38.21 -2.72
N ARG A 70 20.58 -37.02 -3.04
CA ARG A 70 21.55 -36.31 -2.19
C ARG A 70 20.82 -35.21 -1.45
N ASP A 71 20.44 -35.55 -0.22
CA ASP A 71 20.22 -34.69 0.94
C ASP A 71 19.98 -33.19 0.64
N CYS A 72 18.85 -32.87 0.02
CA CYS A 72 18.46 -31.48 -0.24
C CYS A 72 17.67 -30.92 0.95
N ARG A 73 18.24 -30.99 2.16
CA ARG A 73 17.86 -30.08 3.25
C ARG A 73 18.60 -28.76 3.11
N SER A 74 18.63 -28.20 1.90
CA SER A 74 18.97 -26.79 1.74
C SER A 74 17.85 -26.02 2.42
N ARG A 75 18.12 -25.48 3.62
CA ARG A 75 17.21 -24.50 4.24
C ARG A 75 16.89 -23.46 3.17
N ARG A 76 15.59 -23.18 2.97
CA ARG A 76 15.17 -22.16 2.00
C ARG A 76 15.99 -20.89 2.25
N THR A 77 16.43 -20.25 1.18
CA THR A 77 17.03 -18.91 1.24
C THR A 77 16.12 -18.00 2.05
N ARG A 78 16.66 -17.05 2.84
CA ARG A 78 15.87 -16.08 3.63
C ARG A 78 15.04 -15.10 2.77
N SER A 79 14.92 -15.37 1.48
CA SER A 79 14.23 -14.53 0.52
C SER A 79 12.73 -14.55 0.74
N LEU A 80 12.12 -13.37 0.68
CA LEU A 80 10.66 -13.24 0.65
C LEU A 80 10.09 -13.46 -0.75
N ASN A 81 10.93 -13.39 -1.79
CA ASN A 81 10.53 -13.70 -3.15
C ASN A 81 10.47 -15.21 -3.37
N ALA A 82 9.51 -15.65 -4.18
CA ALA A 82 9.46 -17.05 -4.63
C ALA A 82 10.73 -17.38 -5.45
N PRO A 83 11.18 -18.66 -5.45
CA PRO A 83 12.27 -19.09 -6.31
C PRO A 83 12.00 -18.73 -7.77
N SER A 84 13.04 -18.28 -8.48
CA SER A 84 12.90 -17.98 -9.91
C SER A 84 12.41 -19.24 -10.65
N PRO A 85 11.33 -19.13 -11.45
CA PRO A 85 10.78 -20.30 -12.12
C PRO A 85 11.79 -20.86 -13.12
N PHE A 86 11.79 -22.19 -13.28
CA PHE A 86 12.56 -22.82 -14.34
C PHE A 86 12.01 -22.36 -15.69
N GLN A 87 12.86 -21.73 -16.49
CA GLN A 87 12.45 -21.01 -17.71
C GLN A 87 12.33 -21.90 -18.95
N GLN A 88 12.52 -23.21 -18.81
CA GLN A 88 12.37 -24.18 -19.89
C GLN A 88 11.14 -25.07 -19.62
N PHE A 89 10.25 -25.15 -20.59
CA PHE A 89 8.97 -25.82 -20.49
C PHE A 89 8.99 -27.07 -21.37
N GLY A 90 9.26 -28.22 -20.74
CA GLY A 90 9.38 -29.48 -21.44
C GLY A 90 10.54 -29.49 -22.46
N PRO A 91 10.47 -30.35 -23.49
CA PRO A 91 11.58 -30.55 -24.43
C PRO A 91 11.87 -29.34 -25.32
N CYS A 92 10.84 -28.56 -25.68
CA CYS A 92 10.94 -27.53 -26.73
C CYS A 92 10.54 -26.12 -26.29
N GLY A 93 9.84 -25.97 -25.16
CA GLY A 93 9.35 -24.66 -24.71
C GLY A 93 10.38 -23.92 -23.88
N ARG A 94 10.40 -22.58 -23.96
CA ARG A 94 11.23 -21.74 -23.10
C ARG A 94 10.68 -20.31 -23.03
N ILE A 95 10.89 -19.61 -21.91
CA ILE A 95 10.67 -18.15 -21.82
C ILE A 95 11.72 -17.44 -22.68
N MET A 96 11.28 -16.58 -23.59
CA MET A 96 12.16 -15.74 -24.39
C MET A 96 13.03 -14.87 -23.46
N LYS A 97 14.35 -15.02 -23.57
CA LYS A 97 15.29 -14.20 -22.79
C LYS A 97 15.50 -12.88 -23.50
N ASN A 98 14.71 -11.88 -23.15
CA ASN A 98 14.96 -10.50 -23.56
C ASN A 98 15.55 -9.74 -22.36
N PRO A 99 16.84 -9.32 -22.39
CA PRO A 99 17.45 -8.59 -21.28
C PRO A 99 16.70 -7.28 -20.96
N SER A 100 16.03 -6.67 -21.95
CA SER A 100 15.20 -5.47 -21.76
C SER A 100 13.88 -5.73 -21.01
N MET A 101 13.47 -6.99 -20.82
CA MET A 101 12.27 -7.38 -20.07
C MET A 101 12.58 -7.88 -18.65
N VAL A 102 13.85 -7.96 -18.25
CA VAL A 102 14.23 -8.42 -16.91
C VAL A 102 14.12 -7.25 -15.94
N MET A 103 13.12 -7.30 -15.06
CA MET A 103 13.02 -6.40 -13.92
C MET A 103 13.90 -6.94 -12.77
N GLN A 104 14.81 -6.11 -12.27
CA GLN A 104 15.55 -6.41 -11.05
C GLN A 104 14.81 -5.80 -9.85
N ILE A 105 14.24 -6.65 -9.01
CA ILE A 105 13.51 -6.25 -7.81
C ILE A 105 14.36 -6.67 -6.60
N GLN A 106 14.67 -5.72 -5.72
CA GLN A 106 15.34 -6.04 -4.47
C GLN A 106 14.44 -6.92 -3.61
N ASP A 107 15.03 -7.94 -3.00
CA ASP A 107 14.33 -8.80 -2.06
C ASP A 107 13.87 -7.99 -0.85
N PRO A 108 12.56 -7.97 -0.53
CA PRO A 108 12.08 -7.28 0.66
C PRO A 108 12.87 -7.66 1.90
N ALA A 109 13.19 -8.94 2.14
CA ALA A 109 13.92 -9.37 3.33
C ALA A 109 15.34 -8.81 3.47
N SER A 110 15.91 -8.29 2.38
CA SER A 110 17.26 -7.71 2.34
C SER A 110 17.29 -6.19 2.55
N GLN A 111 16.12 -5.55 2.63
CA GLN A 111 16.01 -4.09 2.74
C GLN A 111 16.47 -3.62 4.11
N ARG A 112 17.50 -2.77 4.11
CA ARG A 112 18.07 -2.16 5.32
C ARG A 112 18.19 -0.66 5.17
N LEU A 113 18.02 0.04 6.28
CA LEU A 113 18.26 1.47 6.38
C LEU A 113 19.75 1.74 6.28
N THR A 114 20.13 2.75 5.49
CA THR A 114 21.49 3.28 5.47
C THR A 114 21.42 4.80 5.44
N TRP A 115 22.26 5.45 6.24
CA TRP A 115 22.36 6.89 6.31
C TRP A 115 23.55 7.36 5.48
N TYR A 116 23.30 8.05 4.37
CA TYR A 116 24.38 8.68 3.58
C TYR A 116 25.04 9.84 4.34
N LYS A 117 24.28 10.46 5.25
CA LYS A 117 24.73 11.48 6.20
C LYS A 117 24.05 11.20 7.54
N PRO A 118 24.73 11.41 8.67
CA PRO A 118 24.09 11.30 9.97
C PRO A 118 22.84 12.18 10.04
N PRO A 119 21.68 11.65 10.45
CA PRO A 119 20.45 12.43 10.57
C PRO A 119 20.60 13.46 11.69
N LEU A 120 20.16 14.70 11.45
CA LEU A 120 20.26 15.80 12.42
C LEU A 120 18.89 16.36 12.79
N ALA A 121 17.92 16.31 11.88
CA ALA A 121 16.58 16.81 12.10
C ALA A 121 15.57 15.66 12.25
N VAL A 122 14.88 15.62 13.39
CA VAL A 122 13.88 14.61 13.71
C VAL A 122 12.51 15.23 13.90
N LEU A 123 11.49 14.69 13.24
CA LEU A 123 10.10 15.03 13.48
C LEU A 123 9.52 14.07 14.50
N VAL A 124 9.01 14.59 15.62
CA VAL A 124 8.34 13.80 16.65
C VAL A 124 6.82 14.04 16.57
N ILE A 125 6.08 12.98 16.23
CA ILE A 125 4.62 12.98 16.15
C ILE A 125 4.07 12.22 17.35
N LYS A 126 3.20 12.86 18.14
CA LYS A 126 2.50 12.20 19.25
C LYS A 126 1.01 12.07 18.97
N LYS A 127 0.37 11.02 19.51
CA LYS A 127 -1.08 10.92 19.54
C LYS A 127 -1.67 12.08 20.36
N MET A 128 -2.67 12.76 19.80
CA MET A 128 -3.34 13.89 20.43
C MET A 128 -4.38 13.44 21.46
N GLY A 129 -4.48 14.17 22.56
CA GLY A 129 -5.46 13.90 23.63
C GLY A 129 -5.18 12.66 24.48
N ASP A 130 -4.07 11.95 24.22
CA ASP A 130 -3.69 10.76 24.96
C ASP A 130 -2.71 11.12 26.09
N LYS A 131 -3.08 10.83 27.34
CA LYS A 131 -2.28 11.18 28.52
C LYS A 131 -1.07 10.26 28.68
N ASP A 132 -1.20 9.00 28.27
CA ASP A 132 -0.16 7.99 28.46
C ASP A 132 1.06 8.28 27.56
N VAL A 133 0.86 9.05 26.49
CA VAL A 133 1.91 9.46 25.56
C VAL A 133 2.74 10.66 26.07
N LEU A 134 2.21 11.45 27.00
CA LEU A 134 2.83 12.74 27.36
C LEU A 134 4.19 12.59 28.05
N ALA A 135 4.29 11.70 29.05
CA ALA A 135 5.55 11.49 29.75
C ALA A 135 6.64 10.87 28.82
N PRO A 136 6.34 9.81 28.05
CA PRO A 136 7.22 9.29 27.00
C PRO A 136 7.65 10.34 25.98
N PHE A 137 6.72 11.20 25.54
CA PHE A 137 7.03 12.29 24.62
C PHE A 137 8.05 13.27 25.20
N VAL A 138 7.88 13.73 26.44
CA VAL A 138 8.84 14.64 27.09
C VAL A 138 10.20 13.97 27.24
N GLN A 139 10.25 12.71 27.69
CA GLN A 139 11.49 11.95 27.85
C GLN A 139 12.25 11.80 26.52
N LEU A 140 11.55 11.43 25.44
CA LEU A 140 12.16 11.29 24.12
C LEU A 140 12.72 12.61 23.62
N VAL A 141 11.93 13.69 23.68
CA VAL A 141 12.32 15.00 23.17
C VAL A 141 13.48 15.58 23.98
N GLU A 142 13.45 15.45 25.30
CA GLU A 142 14.54 15.85 26.20
C GLU A 142 15.85 15.14 25.80
N TRP A 143 15.81 13.81 25.65
CA TRP A 143 16.97 13.01 25.27
C TRP A 143 17.50 13.34 23.86
N LEU A 144 16.63 13.52 22.87
CA LEU A 144 17.02 13.88 21.50
C LEU A 144 17.74 15.24 21.45
N VAL A 145 17.27 16.21 22.23
CA VAL A 145 17.85 17.56 22.28
C VAL A 145 19.16 17.58 23.09
N GLN A 146 19.16 16.96 24.27
CA GLN A 146 20.26 17.10 25.22
C GLN A 146 21.40 16.11 24.95
N GLU A 147 21.09 14.84 24.67
CA GLU A 147 22.08 13.77 24.53
C GLU A 147 22.47 13.51 23.08
N LYS A 148 21.51 13.59 22.13
CA LYS A 148 21.78 13.38 20.70
C LYS A 148 22.03 14.68 19.92
N HIS A 149 21.84 15.84 20.55
CA HIS A 149 22.05 17.16 19.95
C HIS A 149 21.32 17.34 18.60
N MET A 150 20.10 16.78 18.48
CA MET A 150 19.29 16.86 17.27
C MET A 150 18.35 18.06 17.28
N VAL A 151 18.01 18.54 16.08
CA VAL A 151 16.94 19.53 15.88
C VAL A 151 15.60 18.79 15.90
N VAL A 152 14.81 19.00 16.95
CA VAL A 152 13.52 18.34 17.11
C VAL A 152 12.39 19.23 16.59
N TRP A 153 11.64 18.71 15.63
CA TRP A 153 10.43 19.31 15.07
C TRP A 153 9.18 18.70 15.69
N VAL A 154 8.20 19.55 16.01
CA VAL A 154 6.90 19.14 16.54
C VAL A 154 5.78 20.00 15.95
N GLU A 155 4.56 19.47 15.91
CA GLU A 155 3.41 20.27 15.49
C GLU A 155 3.13 21.38 16.51
N LEU A 156 2.78 22.59 16.07
CA LEU A 156 2.48 23.71 16.95
C LEU A 156 1.36 23.38 17.97
N GLY A 157 0.44 22.49 17.61
CA GLY A 157 -0.62 22.00 18.51
C GLY A 157 -0.08 21.42 19.81
N VAL A 158 1.13 20.84 19.81
CA VAL A 158 1.79 20.31 21.00
C VAL A 158 2.02 21.40 22.05
N PHE A 159 2.37 22.61 21.63
CA PHE A 159 2.61 23.74 22.54
C PHE A 159 1.33 24.24 23.21
N ASN A 160 0.16 23.89 22.65
CA ASN A 160 -1.14 24.26 23.18
C ASN A 160 -1.70 23.24 24.17
N ASP A 161 -1.06 22.08 24.33
CA ASP A 161 -1.48 21.03 25.25
C ASP A 161 -1.39 21.51 26.71
N PRO A 162 -2.52 21.56 27.45
CA PRO A 162 -2.57 22.16 28.79
C PRO A 162 -1.75 21.37 29.82
N ILE A 163 -1.51 20.08 29.60
CA ILE A 163 -0.73 19.25 30.52
C ILE A 163 0.76 19.50 30.30
N LEU A 164 1.22 19.52 29.04
CA LEU A 164 2.61 19.84 28.70
C LEU A 164 3.01 21.28 29.09
N LYS A 165 2.07 22.23 29.03
CA LYS A 165 2.31 23.60 29.52
C LYS A 165 2.68 23.68 30.99
N LYS A 166 2.23 22.71 31.81
CA LYS A 166 2.51 22.65 33.24
C LYS A 166 3.72 21.79 33.57
N ASP A 167 4.20 21.00 32.61
CA ASP A 167 5.36 20.14 32.79
C ASP A 167 6.65 20.98 32.76
N GLN A 168 7.40 20.95 33.86
CA GLN A 168 8.60 21.76 34.02
C GLN A 168 9.71 21.35 33.03
N LYS A 169 9.93 20.05 32.86
CA LYS A 169 10.95 19.54 31.93
C LYS A 169 10.65 19.97 30.50
N PHE A 170 9.38 19.92 30.12
CA PHE A 170 8.96 20.40 28.81
C PHE A 170 9.20 21.91 28.65
N GLN A 171 8.93 22.74 29.66
CA GLN A 171 9.25 24.18 29.58
C GLN A 171 10.74 24.44 29.39
N ASP A 172 11.60 23.68 30.06
CA ASP A 172 13.06 23.84 29.98
C ASP A 172 13.63 23.54 28.57
N ILE A 173 12.96 22.67 27.81
CA ILE A 173 13.37 22.30 26.43
C ILE A 173 12.56 23.01 25.34
N LYS A 174 11.41 23.60 25.67
CA LYS A 174 10.46 24.17 24.71
C LYS A 174 11.07 25.17 23.74
N GLU A 175 11.96 26.04 24.21
CA GLU A 175 12.62 27.06 23.39
C GLU A 175 13.62 26.49 22.38
N LYS A 176 14.04 25.23 22.56
CA LYS A 176 14.94 24.51 21.65
C LYS A 176 14.20 23.75 20.56
N LEU A 177 12.87 23.62 20.66
CA LEU A 177 12.06 22.88 19.69
C LEU A 177 11.65 23.77 18.52
N VAL A 178 11.64 23.18 17.33
CA VAL A 178 11.11 23.83 16.14
C VAL A 178 9.66 23.43 15.94
N THR A 179 8.79 24.40 15.66
CA THR A 179 7.35 24.14 15.45
C THR A 179 6.96 24.34 13.99
N PHE A 180 5.97 23.58 13.53
CA PHE A 180 5.35 23.76 12.23
C PHE A 180 3.82 23.75 12.35
N LYS A 181 3.14 24.28 11.33
CA LYS A 181 1.69 24.23 11.14
C LYS A 181 1.36 23.42 9.89
N ASP A 182 0.56 22.37 10.07
CA ASP A 182 -0.01 21.61 8.97
C ASP A 182 -0.78 22.52 7.99
N GLY A 183 -0.66 22.22 6.70
CA GLY A 183 -1.25 22.97 5.60
C GLY A 183 -0.65 24.37 5.33
N ARG A 184 0.34 24.81 6.11
CA ARG A 184 1.04 26.10 5.88
C ARG A 184 2.54 25.95 5.67
N ASP A 185 3.19 25.14 6.49
CA ASP A 185 4.63 24.98 6.45
C ASP A 185 5.01 23.72 5.66
N ASP A 186 6.00 23.85 4.77
CA ASP A 186 6.54 22.73 4.01
C ASP A 186 7.72 22.09 4.76
N LEU A 187 7.55 20.81 5.12
CA LEU A 187 8.55 20.00 5.81
C LEU A 187 9.51 19.28 4.84
N THR A 188 9.24 19.33 3.54
CA THR A 188 10.01 18.62 2.52
C THR A 188 11.47 19.06 2.55
N GLY A 189 12.38 18.09 2.69
CA GLY A 189 13.82 18.34 2.76
C GLY A 189 14.32 18.96 4.07
N ARG A 190 13.47 19.12 5.09
CA ARG A 190 13.86 19.63 6.42
C ARG A 190 13.96 18.55 7.50
N ILE A 191 13.36 17.39 7.25
CA ILE A 191 13.25 16.28 8.19
C ILE A 191 14.04 15.09 7.66
N ASP A 192 14.97 14.57 8.47
CA ASP A 192 15.80 13.41 8.11
C ASP A 192 15.19 12.10 8.65
N PHE A 193 14.50 12.17 9.78
CA PHE A 193 14.01 11.02 10.53
C PHE A 193 12.67 11.35 11.22
N ILE A 194 11.75 10.39 11.31
CA ILE A 194 10.45 10.56 11.96
C ILE A 194 10.32 9.56 13.10
N VAL A 195 9.92 10.05 14.27
CA VAL A 195 9.51 9.22 15.41
C VAL A 195 8.03 9.44 15.70
N CYS A 196 7.27 8.36 15.70
CA CYS A 196 5.85 8.36 16.05
C CYS A 196 5.65 7.75 17.44
N LEU A 197 4.88 8.42 18.30
CA LEU A 197 4.48 7.96 19.62
C LEU A 197 2.96 7.82 19.68
N GLY A 198 2.45 6.59 19.62
CA GLY A 198 1.03 6.30 19.73
C GLY A 198 0.61 5.07 18.92
N GLY A 199 -0.61 5.08 18.39
CA GLY A 199 -1.10 4.01 17.52
C GLY A 199 -0.90 4.31 16.03
N ASP A 200 -1.44 3.44 15.19
CA ASP A 200 -1.36 3.48 13.72
C ASP A 200 -1.72 4.84 13.09
N GLY A 201 -2.65 5.58 13.71
CA GLY A 201 -3.06 6.91 13.25
C GLY A 201 -1.93 7.96 13.21
N THR A 202 -0.86 7.78 13.99
CA THR A 202 0.32 8.66 13.96
C THR A 202 1.14 8.47 12.68
N LEU A 203 1.25 7.23 12.19
CA LEU A 203 1.93 6.93 10.93
C LEU A 203 1.08 7.37 9.72
N LEU A 204 -0.25 7.26 9.80
CA LEU A 204 -1.13 7.87 8.78
C LEU A 204 -0.96 9.39 8.69
N TYR A 205 -0.76 10.05 9.83
CA TYR A 205 -0.47 11.48 9.84
C TYR A 205 0.91 11.79 9.24
N ALA A 206 1.94 10.98 9.51
CA ALA A 206 3.22 11.10 8.83
C ALA A 206 3.07 10.97 7.30
N SER A 207 2.31 9.97 6.81
CA SER A 207 2.05 9.82 5.37
C SER A 207 1.34 11.05 4.77
N LEU A 208 0.43 11.66 5.53
CA LEU A 208 -0.28 12.88 5.11
C LEU A 208 0.69 14.07 4.93
N LEU A 209 1.60 14.28 5.89
CA LEU A 209 2.56 15.39 5.86
C LEU A 209 3.55 15.28 4.69
N PHE A 210 3.90 14.06 4.25
CA PHE A 210 4.89 13.83 3.20
C PHE A 210 4.25 13.22 1.95
N GLN A 211 3.68 14.06 1.08
CA GLN A 211 3.05 13.62 -0.19
C GLN A 211 4.07 13.18 -1.28
N GLN A 212 5.38 13.29 -1.02
CA GLN A 212 6.45 12.79 -1.90
C GLN A 212 7.31 11.78 -1.14
N SER A 213 8.65 11.84 -1.27
CA SER A 213 9.58 11.01 -0.51
C SER A 213 9.36 11.19 1.00
N VAL A 214 9.22 10.06 1.70
CA VAL A 214 8.97 10.03 3.13
C VAL A 214 10.26 9.66 3.87
N PRO A 215 10.71 10.44 4.87
CA PRO A 215 11.82 10.03 5.73
C PRO A 215 11.54 8.71 6.46
N PRO A 216 12.58 7.94 6.87
CA PRO A 216 12.42 6.73 7.68
C PRO A 216 11.57 6.98 8.93
N VAL A 217 10.57 6.12 9.16
CA VAL A 217 9.62 6.25 10.26
C VAL A 217 9.86 5.15 11.29
N MET A 218 10.18 5.55 12.52
CA MET A 218 10.23 4.68 13.69
C MET A 218 8.98 4.92 14.54
N ALA A 219 8.20 3.88 14.81
CA ALA A 219 6.88 4.04 15.42
C ALA A 219 6.74 3.20 16.69
N PHE A 220 6.49 3.87 17.81
CA PHE A 220 6.32 3.28 19.13
C PHE A 220 4.85 3.18 19.52
N HIS A 221 4.42 2.02 20.00
CA HIS A 221 3.15 1.87 20.71
C HIS A 221 3.35 2.08 22.21
N LEU A 222 2.34 2.66 22.85
CA LEU A 222 2.33 2.98 24.30
C LEU A 222 1.12 2.36 25.02
N GLY A 223 0.62 1.24 24.47
CA GLY A 223 -0.58 0.53 24.91
C GLY A 223 -0.69 -0.78 24.16
N SER A 224 -1.86 -1.08 23.56
CA SER A 224 -1.98 -2.22 22.65
C SER A 224 -1.09 -2.03 21.41
N LEU A 225 -0.42 -3.10 20.98
CA LEU A 225 0.29 -3.14 19.71
C LEU A 225 -0.67 -2.79 18.56
N GLY A 226 -0.15 -2.04 17.58
CA GLY A 226 -0.82 -1.73 16.31
C GLY A 226 -0.05 -2.35 15.15
N PHE A 227 -0.67 -2.44 13.97
CA PHE A 227 -0.03 -3.06 12.80
C PHE A 227 1.12 -2.21 12.21
N LEU A 228 1.21 -0.93 12.60
CA LEU A 228 2.19 0.03 12.09
C LEU A 228 3.22 0.49 13.12
N THR A 229 3.08 0.09 14.39
CA THR A 229 3.87 0.60 15.53
C THR A 229 4.61 -0.52 16.25
N PRO A 230 5.66 -1.12 15.66
CA PRO A 230 6.27 -2.35 16.17
C PRO A 230 7.10 -2.16 17.44
N PHE A 231 7.52 -0.93 17.77
CA PHE A 231 8.41 -0.70 18.91
C PHE A 231 7.64 -0.48 20.21
N GLN A 232 8.07 -1.14 21.28
CA GLN A 232 7.71 -0.74 22.65
C GLN A 232 8.57 0.43 23.08
N PHE A 233 8.00 1.35 23.85
CA PHE A 233 8.75 2.53 24.32
C PHE A 233 9.79 2.19 25.41
N ASP A 234 9.72 0.99 25.99
CA ASP A 234 10.72 0.50 26.93
C ASP A 234 12.09 0.43 26.25
N ASN A 235 13.10 1.03 26.89
CA ASN A 235 14.47 1.10 26.36
C ASN A 235 14.61 1.82 25.00
N PHE A 236 13.79 2.85 24.76
CA PHE A 236 13.82 3.61 23.50
C PHE A 236 15.20 4.20 23.18
N GLN A 237 16.03 4.54 24.18
CA GLN A 237 17.34 5.16 23.94
C GLN A 237 18.27 4.25 23.16
N GLU A 238 18.31 2.96 23.50
CA GLU A 238 19.12 1.96 22.80
C GLU A 238 18.57 1.74 21.39
N GLN A 239 17.25 1.53 21.28
CA GLN A 239 16.60 1.26 20.00
C GLN A 239 16.76 2.42 19.01
N VAL A 240 16.54 3.66 19.45
CA VAL A 240 16.73 4.84 18.61
C VAL A 240 18.21 4.98 18.24
N THR A 241 19.15 4.71 19.16
CA THR A 241 20.59 4.75 18.84
C THR A 241 20.96 3.76 17.74
N ASN A 242 20.49 2.50 17.83
CA ASN A 242 20.73 1.48 16.80
C ASN A 242 20.19 1.88 15.41
N VAL A 243 19.04 2.57 15.39
CA VAL A 243 18.45 3.11 14.15
C VAL A 243 19.31 4.25 13.59
N LEU A 244 19.75 5.19 14.43
CA LEU A 244 20.58 6.32 14.01
C LEU A 244 21.96 5.87 13.48
N GLU A 245 22.47 4.74 13.96
CA GLU A 245 23.70 4.11 13.47
C GLU A 245 23.53 3.37 12.13
N GLY A 246 22.29 3.16 11.68
CA GLY A 246 21.97 2.60 10.36
C GLY A 246 21.93 1.07 10.30
N HIS A 247 21.61 0.39 11.42
CA HIS A 247 21.57 -1.07 11.48
C HIS A 247 20.15 -1.67 11.50
N ALA A 248 19.15 -0.93 11.00
CA ALA A 248 17.76 -1.36 11.07
C ALA A 248 17.22 -1.97 9.78
N ALA A 249 16.38 -3.00 9.91
CA ALA A 249 15.57 -3.51 8.81
C ALA A 249 14.43 -2.52 8.48
N LEU A 250 14.03 -2.47 7.21
CA LEU A 250 12.95 -1.60 6.73
C LEU A 250 11.86 -2.44 6.09
N THR A 251 10.61 -2.07 6.32
CA THR A 251 9.47 -2.44 5.49
C THR A 251 9.08 -1.24 4.63
N LEU A 252 9.22 -1.35 3.30
CA LEU A 252 8.72 -0.34 2.37
C LEU A 252 7.21 -0.54 2.15
N ARG A 253 6.39 0.21 2.89
CA ARG A 253 4.93 0.13 2.77
C ARG A 253 4.48 0.92 1.55
N SER A 254 3.93 0.23 0.55
CA SER A 254 3.39 0.85 -0.66
C SER A 254 2.27 1.85 -0.31
N ARG A 255 2.16 2.92 -1.11
CA ARG A 255 1.02 3.84 -1.08
C ARG A 255 0.24 3.78 -2.39
N LEU A 256 -1.04 4.15 -2.37
CA LEU A 256 -1.79 4.46 -3.57
C LEU A 256 -1.57 5.93 -3.94
N ARG A 257 -1.39 6.19 -5.23
CA ARG A 257 -1.49 7.51 -5.84
C ARG A 257 -2.89 7.64 -6.43
N CYS A 258 -3.66 8.58 -5.91
CA CYS A 258 -5.03 8.83 -6.27
C CYS A 258 -5.16 10.19 -6.94
N VAL A 259 -5.69 10.23 -8.16
CA VAL A 259 -5.88 11.48 -8.92
C VAL A 259 -7.34 11.64 -9.29
N ILE A 260 -7.94 12.77 -8.93
CA ILE A 260 -9.30 13.12 -9.34
C ILE A 260 -9.25 14.01 -10.57
N TYR A 261 -9.83 13.51 -11.66
CA TYR A 261 -10.11 14.27 -12.87
C TYR A 261 -11.54 14.77 -12.83
N ARG A 262 -11.71 16.09 -12.72
CA ARG A 262 -13.03 16.72 -12.73
C ARG A 262 -13.52 16.89 -14.15
N LYS A 263 -14.82 16.66 -14.38
CA LYS A 263 -15.46 16.95 -15.66
C LYS A 263 -15.35 18.45 -15.97
N SER A 264 -14.48 18.84 -16.91
CA SER A 264 -14.41 20.24 -17.34
C SER A 264 -15.76 20.68 -17.93
N GLU A 265 -16.22 21.91 -17.63
CA GLU A 265 -17.42 22.52 -18.23
C GLU A 265 -17.24 22.83 -19.73
N LYS A 266 -16.94 21.82 -20.56
CA LYS A 266 -16.88 21.94 -22.02
C LYS A 266 -18.13 21.43 -22.73
N HIS A 267 -19.01 20.69 -22.04
CA HIS A 267 -20.20 20.11 -22.67
C HIS A 267 -21.49 20.94 -22.57
N LYS A 268 -21.54 22.02 -21.78
CA LYS A 268 -22.71 22.91 -21.79
C LYS A 268 -22.82 23.73 -23.09
N TYR A 269 -21.70 24.03 -23.75
CA TYR A 269 -21.70 24.78 -25.02
C TYR A 269 -22.04 23.93 -26.26
N SER A 270 -21.74 22.62 -26.25
CA SER A 270 -22.09 21.74 -27.37
C SER A 270 -23.58 21.41 -27.44
N ASP A 271 -24.30 21.48 -26.32
CA ASP A 271 -25.73 21.18 -26.27
C ASP A 271 -26.59 22.43 -26.51
N LEU A 272 -26.11 23.63 -26.14
CA LEU A 272 -26.75 24.90 -26.48
C LEU A 272 -26.57 25.27 -27.96
N GLN A 273 -25.42 24.97 -28.59
CA GLN A 273 -25.26 25.17 -30.04
C GLN A 273 -26.11 24.20 -30.86
N LYS A 274 -26.38 22.98 -30.39
CA LYS A 274 -27.29 22.05 -31.09
C LYS A 274 -28.76 22.48 -31.04
N GLN A 275 -29.17 23.28 -30.06
CA GLN A 275 -30.52 23.85 -30.00
C GLN A 275 -30.67 25.16 -30.81
N GLN A 276 -29.57 25.81 -31.19
CA GLN A 276 -29.61 27.07 -31.95
C GLN A 276 -29.50 26.89 -33.47
N TYR A 277 -29.14 25.69 -33.96
CA TYR A 277 -29.14 25.35 -35.40
C TYR A 277 -30.46 24.71 -35.90
N ALA A 278 -31.52 24.69 -35.08
CA ALA A 278 -32.82 24.12 -35.45
C ALA A 278 -33.96 25.14 -35.64
N VAL A 279 -33.68 26.45 -35.56
CA VAL A 279 -34.71 27.49 -35.78
C VAL A 279 -34.10 28.66 -36.57
N ASN A 280 -34.25 28.62 -37.90
CA ASN A 280 -34.66 29.74 -38.76
C ASN A 280 -34.33 29.46 -40.24
N CYS A 281 -35.27 28.84 -40.94
CA CYS A 281 -35.53 29.11 -42.34
C CYS A 281 -36.75 30.04 -42.42
N ASP A 282 -36.53 31.32 -42.70
CA ASP A 282 -37.23 32.08 -43.75
C ASP A 282 -37.02 33.60 -43.65
N SER A 283 -36.89 34.20 -44.84
CA SER A 283 -37.10 35.61 -45.22
C SER A 283 -36.06 36.70 -44.84
N THR A 284 -35.28 37.05 -45.87
CA THR A 284 -34.91 38.39 -46.36
C THR A 284 -35.34 39.64 -45.58
N THR A 285 -34.40 40.52 -45.19
CA THR A 285 -34.27 41.93 -45.66
C THR A 285 -33.04 42.61 -45.05
N GLU A 286 -32.44 43.50 -45.84
CA GLU A 286 -31.24 44.29 -45.52
C GLU A 286 -31.57 45.52 -44.65
N LEU A 287 -30.63 45.94 -43.78
CA LEU A 287 -30.04 47.30 -43.66
C LEU A 287 -29.55 47.63 -42.22
N GLU A 288 -28.31 48.15 -42.21
CA GLU A 288 -27.77 49.23 -41.35
C GLU A 288 -27.37 49.00 -39.89
N SER A 289 -26.04 48.82 -39.73
CA SER A 289 -25.09 49.67 -38.98
C SER A 289 -25.20 49.89 -37.46
N ALA A 290 -24.00 49.79 -36.85
CA ALA A 290 -23.49 50.51 -35.69
C ALA A 290 -23.78 49.96 -34.28
N SER A 291 -22.87 49.10 -33.79
CA SER A 291 -22.29 49.20 -32.42
C SER A 291 -21.24 48.09 -32.21
N ALA A 292 -20.20 48.07 -33.04
CA ALA A 292 -19.04 47.23 -32.85
C ALA A 292 -17.98 48.00 -32.06
N PHE A 293 -18.16 48.20 -30.75
CA PHE A 293 -17.08 48.62 -29.83
C PHE A 293 -17.56 48.50 -28.38
N GLU A 294 -17.76 47.27 -27.88
CA GLU A 294 -17.78 46.97 -26.42
C GLU A 294 -17.81 45.46 -26.07
N HIS A 295 -17.61 44.55 -27.03
CA HIS A 295 -17.74 43.09 -26.83
C HIS A 295 -16.43 42.30 -27.01
N GLU A 296 -15.27 42.89 -26.67
CA GLU A 296 -13.97 42.18 -26.81
C GLU A 296 -13.25 41.88 -25.49
N ASN A 297 -13.76 42.38 -24.35
CA ASN A 297 -13.14 42.16 -23.03
C ASN A 297 -13.87 41.16 -22.11
N ALA A 298 -14.92 40.49 -22.59
CA ALA A 298 -15.63 39.45 -21.84
C ALA A 298 -15.22 38.01 -22.22
N LEU A 299 -14.45 37.81 -23.30
CA LEU A 299 -14.12 36.49 -23.85
C LEU A 299 -12.75 35.93 -23.41
N ASN A 300 -12.02 36.61 -22.54
CA ASN A 300 -10.71 36.16 -22.04
C ASN A 300 -10.68 35.78 -20.54
N LYS A 301 -11.86 35.63 -19.90
CA LYS A 301 -11.96 35.28 -18.47
C LYS A 301 -12.49 33.87 -18.20
N CYS A 302 -12.36 32.93 -19.13
CA CYS A 302 -12.84 31.56 -18.88
C CYS A 302 -11.96 30.50 -19.53
N THR A 303 -10.99 29.97 -18.76
CA THR A 303 -10.66 28.54 -18.62
C THR A 303 -9.38 28.39 -17.81
N ILE A 304 -9.44 28.67 -16.51
CA ILE A 304 -8.48 28.05 -15.60
C ILE A 304 -8.87 26.57 -15.57
N ARG A 305 -8.11 25.71 -16.27
CA ARG A 305 -8.18 24.26 -16.05
C ARG A 305 -7.84 24.07 -14.57
N GLN A 306 -8.81 23.71 -13.74
CA GLN A 306 -8.50 23.28 -12.38
C GLN A 306 -7.56 22.08 -12.51
N ALA A 307 -6.35 22.22 -11.96
CA ALA A 307 -5.39 21.14 -11.92
C ALA A 307 -6.03 19.93 -11.22
N PRO A 308 -5.79 18.70 -11.69
CA PRO A 308 -6.30 17.51 -11.04
C PRO A 308 -5.75 17.45 -9.60
N SER A 309 -6.60 17.08 -8.64
CA SER A 309 -6.17 16.91 -7.25
C SER A 309 -5.54 15.54 -7.07
N GLU A 310 -4.32 15.53 -6.52
CA GLU A 310 -3.51 14.32 -6.29
C GLU A 310 -3.32 14.07 -4.80
N PHE A 311 -3.46 12.81 -4.39
CA PHE A 311 -3.33 12.37 -3.00
C PHE A 311 -2.50 11.08 -2.93
N MET A 312 -1.59 11.02 -1.96
CA MET A 312 -0.90 9.80 -1.55
C MET A 312 -1.60 9.19 -0.35
N VAL A 313 -1.91 7.90 -0.45
CA VAL A 313 -2.77 7.17 0.49
C VAL A 313 -2.03 5.94 0.98
N LEU A 314 -1.89 5.76 2.29
CA LEU A 314 -1.19 4.61 2.85
C LEU A 314 -2.08 3.40 3.00
N ASN A 315 -3.28 3.56 3.54
CA ASN A 315 -4.19 2.45 3.81
C ASN A 315 -5.17 2.28 2.65
N GLU A 316 -6.11 3.21 2.49
CA GLU A 316 -7.19 3.05 1.52
C GLU A 316 -7.79 4.35 1.01
N VAL A 317 -8.29 4.28 -0.23
CA VAL A 317 -9.28 5.21 -0.75
C VAL A 317 -10.65 4.54 -0.68
N VAL A 318 -11.60 5.24 -0.08
CA VAL A 318 -12.98 4.77 0.11
C VAL A 318 -13.90 5.62 -0.73
N ILE A 319 -14.72 4.98 -1.55
CA ILE A 319 -15.80 5.59 -2.30
C ILE A 319 -17.11 5.08 -1.72
N ASP A 320 -17.90 5.94 -1.10
CA ASP A 320 -19.16 5.57 -0.44
C ASP A 320 -20.34 6.45 -0.88
N ARG A 321 -21.57 5.98 -0.60
CA ARG A 321 -22.81 6.71 -0.94
C ARG A 321 -23.03 8.01 -0.15
N GLY A 322 -22.17 8.33 0.81
CA GLY A 322 -22.31 9.47 1.70
C GLY A 322 -23.62 9.43 2.50
N PRO A 323 -24.31 10.57 2.68
CA PRO A 323 -25.57 10.62 3.41
C PRO A 323 -26.77 10.10 2.61
N SER A 324 -26.58 9.71 1.34
CA SER A 324 -27.67 9.27 0.47
C SER A 324 -28.33 8.01 1.00
N SER A 325 -29.67 7.95 1.02
CA SER A 325 -30.40 6.72 1.34
C SER A 325 -30.43 5.72 0.18
N PHE A 326 -30.06 6.13 -1.03
CA PHE A 326 -29.96 5.24 -2.20
C PHE A 326 -28.61 4.53 -2.23
N LEU A 327 -28.58 3.33 -2.81
CA LEU A 327 -27.33 2.63 -3.07
C LEU A 327 -26.46 3.45 -4.03
N SER A 328 -25.15 3.41 -3.79
CA SER A 328 -24.17 3.93 -4.75
C SER A 328 -24.09 2.99 -5.95
N ASN A 329 -24.01 3.56 -7.16
CA ASN A 329 -23.63 2.83 -8.38
C ASN A 329 -22.26 3.37 -8.85
N ILE A 330 -21.21 2.57 -8.64
CA ILE A 330 -19.83 2.96 -8.89
C ILE A 330 -19.24 2.05 -9.97
N ASP A 331 -18.89 2.61 -11.12
CA ASP A 331 -18.25 1.86 -12.20
C ASP A 331 -16.76 1.67 -11.93
N LEU A 332 -16.26 0.44 -12.12
CA LEU A 332 -14.86 0.06 -11.95
C LEU A 332 -14.26 -0.39 -13.29
N PHE A 333 -13.12 0.17 -13.63
CA PHE A 333 -12.34 -0.12 -14.82
C PHE A 333 -10.91 -0.53 -14.43
N LEU A 334 -10.32 -1.46 -15.19
CA LEU A 334 -8.93 -1.88 -15.02
C LEU A 334 -8.21 -1.80 -16.37
N GLY A 335 -7.18 -0.97 -16.46
CA GLY A 335 -6.46 -0.74 -17.72
C GLY A 335 -7.38 -0.25 -18.86
N GLY A 336 -8.37 0.58 -18.54
CA GLY A 336 -9.36 1.11 -19.49
C GLY A 336 -10.49 0.13 -19.86
N LYS A 337 -10.45 -1.12 -19.40
CA LYS A 337 -11.52 -2.09 -19.62
C LYS A 337 -12.55 -2.02 -18.49
N TYR A 338 -13.82 -1.88 -18.84
CA TYR A 338 -14.93 -1.99 -17.89
C TYR A 338 -14.95 -3.38 -17.24
N ILE A 339 -14.98 -3.41 -15.91
CA ILE A 339 -15.03 -4.66 -15.14
C ILE A 339 -16.44 -4.91 -14.62
N THR A 340 -16.98 -3.98 -13.83
CA THR A 340 -18.30 -4.11 -13.21
C THR A 340 -18.77 -2.78 -12.64
N SER A 341 -20.07 -2.67 -12.35
CA SER A 341 -20.64 -1.64 -11.48
C SER A 341 -20.83 -2.20 -10.08
N VAL A 342 -20.35 -1.49 -9.08
CA VAL A 342 -20.58 -1.78 -7.65
C VAL A 342 -21.88 -1.12 -7.24
N GLN A 343 -22.85 -1.94 -6.85
CA GLN A 343 -24.12 -1.49 -6.26
C GLN A 343 -24.13 -1.85 -4.78
N GLY A 344 -24.08 -0.85 -3.90
CA GLY A 344 -23.94 -1.08 -2.46
C GLY A 344 -23.71 0.20 -1.66
N ASP A 345 -23.18 0.05 -0.45
CA ASP A 345 -22.77 1.19 0.36
C ASP A 345 -21.53 1.89 -0.22
N GLY A 346 -20.64 1.14 -0.88
CA GLY A 346 -19.44 1.70 -1.49
C GLY A 346 -18.40 0.67 -1.96
N LEU A 347 -17.19 1.17 -2.20
CA LEU A 347 -16.02 0.45 -2.68
C LEU A 347 -14.77 0.96 -1.96
N ILE A 348 -13.94 0.04 -1.47
CA ILE A 348 -12.63 0.33 -0.90
C ILE A 348 -11.56 -0.14 -1.87
N VAL A 349 -10.59 0.72 -2.17
CA VAL A 349 -9.34 0.32 -2.80
C VAL A 349 -8.21 0.54 -1.79
N SER A 350 -7.52 -0.53 -1.41
CA SER A 350 -6.53 -0.50 -0.35
C SER A 350 -5.18 -1.08 -0.76
N THR A 351 -4.14 -0.68 -0.03
CA THR A 351 -2.83 -1.30 -0.08
C THR A 351 -2.81 -2.56 0.80
N PRO A 352 -1.74 -3.39 0.71
CA PRO A 352 -1.53 -4.47 1.68
C PRO A 352 -1.49 -3.98 3.12
N THR A 353 -0.94 -2.77 3.35
CA THR A 353 -0.96 -2.12 4.68
C THR A 353 -2.38 -1.81 5.14
N GLY A 354 -3.24 -1.30 4.25
CA GLY A 354 -4.65 -1.04 4.55
C GLY A 354 -5.52 -2.29 4.67
N SER A 355 -5.00 -3.49 4.36
CA SER A 355 -5.75 -4.75 4.47
C SER A 355 -6.17 -5.09 5.89
N THR A 356 -5.50 -4.53 6.90
CA THR A 356 -5.83 -4.68 8.33
C THR A 356 -6.62 -3.50 8.91
N ALA A 357 -6.95 -2.51 8.08
CA ALA A 357 -7.72 -1.32 8.45
C ALA A 357 -9.19 -1.49 8.06
N TYR A 358 -9.79 -0.49 7.38
CA TYR A 358 -11.21 -0.53 7.07
C TYR A 358 -11.58 -1.68 6.12
N ALA A 359 -10.66 -2.06 5.22
CA ALA A 359 -10.86 -3.19 4.32
C ALA A 359 -11.11 -4.51 5.07
N LEU A 360 -10.44 -4.74 6.20
CA LEU A 360 -10.64 -5.95 7.02
C LEU A 360 -12.08 -6.05 7.52
N ALA A 361 -12.63 -4.94 8.02
CA ALA A 361 -14.00 -4.86 8.50
C ALA A 361 -15.02 -5.08 7.38
N ALA A 362 -14.69 -4.70 6.14
CA ALA A 362 -15.50 -4.96 4.95
C ALA A 362 -15.33 -6.39 4.38
N GLY A 363 -14.52 -7.24 5.02
CA GLY A 363 -14.36 -8.66 4.65
C GLY A 363 -13.17 -8.96 3.74
N ALA A 364 -12.22 -8.02 3.59
CA ALA A 364 -10.97 -8.28 2.88
C ALA A 364 -10.09 -9.31 3.63
N SER A 365 -9.18 -9.95 2.89
CA SER A 365 -8.13 -10.77 3.50
C SER A 365 -6.99 -9.90 4.04
N MET A 366 -6.36 -10.33 5.12
CA MET A 366 -5.12 -9.71 5.63
C MET A 366 -3.96 -10.09 4.71
N VAL A 367 -3.20 -9.10 4.27
CA VAL A 367 -2.10 -9.25 3.31
C VAL A 367 -0.82 -8.68 3.90
N HIS A 368 0.27 -9.45 3.83
CA HIS A 368 1.58 -9.01 4.31
C HIS A 368 2.08 -7.79 3.51
N PRO A 369 2.69 -6.76 4.14
CA PRO A 369 3.12 -5.52 3.47
C PRO A 369 4.04 -5.72 2.25
N SER A 370 4.88 -6.76 2.27
CA SER A 370 5.80 -7.08 1.18
C SER A 370 5.14 -7.73 -0.06
N VAL A 371 3.84 -8.01 -0.04
CA VAL A 371 3.11 -8.55 -1.20
C VAL A 371 2.75 -7.39 -2.14
N PRO A 372 3.26 -7.35 -3.39
CA PRO A 372 3.01 -6.23 -4.31
C PRO A 372 1.62 -6.35 -4.95
N ALA A 373 0.60 -5.79 -4.28
CA ALA A 373 -0.78 -5.85 -4.74
C ALA A 373 -1.60 -4.59 -4.42
N ILE A 374 -2.73 -4.44 -5.11
CA ILE A 374 -3.82 -3.55 -4.76
C ILE A 374 -5.04 -4.41 -4.45
N LEU A 375 -5.76 -4.09 -3.37
CA LEU A 375 -6.97 -4.80 -2.96
C LEU A 375 -8.19 -3.96 -3.35
N VAL A 376 -9.24 -4.62 -3.83
CA VAL A 376 -10.54 -4.00 -4.13
C VAL A 376 -11.62 -4.74 -3.35
N THR A 377 -12.28 -4.03 -2.44
CA THR A 377 -13.19 -4.60 -1.44
C THR A 377 -14.52 -3.84 -1.48
N PRO A 378 -15.63 -4.48 -1.91
CA PRO A 378 -16.93 -3.82 -1.89
C PRO A 378 -17.45 -3.66 -0.45
N ILE A 379 -18.20 -2.59 -0.19
CA ILE A 379 -18.86 -2.33 1.09
C ILE A 379 -20.34 -2.68 0.94
N CYS A 380 -20.80 -3.68 1.69
CA CYS A 380 -22.19 -4.16 1.68
C CYS A 380 -22.79 -4.25 0.26
N PRO A 381 -22.17 -4.99 -0.68
CA PRO A 381 -22.68 -5.07 -2.04
C PRO A 381 -24.04 -5.77 -2.08
N HIS A 382 -24.96 -5.25 -2.89
CA HIS A 382 -26.25 -5.89 -3.14
C HIS A 382 -26.11 -7.23 -3.90
N SER A 383 -25.02 -7.39 -4.65
CA SER A 383 -24.68 -8.65 -5.30
C SER A 383 -23.94 -9.58 -4.34
N LEU A 384 -24.52 -10.74 -4.05
CA LEU A 384 -23.93 -11.78 -3.18
C LEU A 384 -22.67 -12.44 -3.78
N SER A 385 -22.49 -12.35 -5.10
CA SER A 385 -21.32 -12.91 -5.77
C SER A 385 -20.11 -11.97 -5.77
N PHE A 386 -20.30 -10.70 -5.37
CA PHE A 386 -19.22 -9.73 -5.42
C PHE A 386 -18.32 -9.87 -4.19
N ARG A 387 -17.19 -10.54 -4.38
CA ARG A 387 -16.19 -10.78 -3.35
C ARG A 387 -15.01 -9.82 -3.50
N PRO A 388 -14.26 -9.55 -2.41
CA PRO A 388 -13.00 -8.82 -2.50
C PRO A 388 -12.03 -9.51 -3.46
N ILE A 389 -11.30 -8.70 -4.23
CA ILE A 389 -10.29 -9.17 -5.18
C ILE A 389 -8.93 -8.53 -4.90
N VAL A 390 -7.88 -9.24 -5.28
CA VAL A 390 -6.49 -8.77 -5.19
C VAL A 390 -5.94 -8.72 -6.61
N VAL A 391 -5.42 -7.56 -7.01
CA VAL A 391 -4.85 -7.32 -8.34
C VAL A 391 -3.37 -6.95 -8.23
N PRO A 392 -2.54 -7.20 -9.26
CA PRO A 392 -1.11 -6.84 -9.22
C PRO A 392 -0.90 -5.33 -9.02
N ALA A 393 0.15 -4.93 -8.28
CA ALA A 393 0.44 -3.52 -8.00
C ALA A 393 0.68 -2.64 -9.26
N GLY A 394 1.06 -3.24 -10.39
CA GLY A 394 1.30 -2.52 -11.64
C GLY A 394 0.05 -2.12 -12.42
N VAL A 395 -1.16 -2.49 -11.96
CA VAL A 395 -2.39 -2.13 -12.68
C VAL A 395 -2.82 -0.69 -12.38
N GLU A 396 -3.54 -0.11 -13.33
CA GLU A 396 -4.26 1.15 -13.14
C GLU A 396 -5.75 0.87 -12.98
N LEU A 397 -6.32 1.35 -11.87
CA LEU A 397 -7.76 1.33 -11.63
C LEU A 397 -8.36 2.70 -11.93
N GLU A 398 -9.51 2.67 -12.57
CA GLU A 398 -10.33 3.85 -12.82
C GLU A 398 -11.71 3.64 -12.23
N ILE A 399 -12.20 4.65 -11.50
CA ILE A 399 -13.44 4.60 -10.75
C ILE A 399 -14.25 5.85 -11.07
N SER A 400 -15.53 5.68 -11.38
CA SER A 400 -16.44 6.80 -11.64
C SER A 400 -17.84 6.51 -11.10
N VAL A 401 -18.60 7.56 -10.79
CA VAL A 401 -20.03 7.40 -10.50
C VAL A 401 -20.73 7.03 -11.80
N SER A 402 -21.48 5.92 -11.78
CA SER A 402 -22.18 5.44 -12.96
C SER A 402 -23.16 6.50 -13.50
N PRO A 403 -23.31 6.65 -14.83
CA PRO A 403 -24.29 7.56 -15.42
C PRO A 403 -25.73 7.30 -14.94
N ASP A 404 -26.04 6.03 -14.62
CA ASP A 404 -27.35 5.60 -14.13
C ASP A 404 -27.52 5.79 -12.62
N SER A 405 -26.49 6.25 -11.91
CA SER A 405 -26.57 6.53 -10.47
C SER A 405 -27.52 7.70 -10.20
N ARG A 406 -28.34 7.58 -9.16
CA ARG A 406 -29.29 8.65 -8.79
C ARG A 406 -28.64 9.75 -7.96
N THR A 407 -27.51 9.46 -7.35
CA THR A 407 -26.80 10.34 -6.43
C THR A 407 -25.31 10.31 -6.73
N THR A 408 -24.64 11.37 -6.30
CA THR A 408 -23.19 11.45 -6.22
C THR A 408 -22.64 10.44 -5.20
N SER A 409 -21.33 10.26 -5.20
CA SER A 409 -20.62 9.49 -4.17
C SER A 409 -19.61 10.38 -3.47
N LYS A 410 -19.18 9.99 -2.27
CA LYS A 410 -18.08 10.64 -1.57
C LYS A 410 -16.84 9.79 -1.68
N VAL A 411 -15.70 10.43 -1.89
CA VAL A 411 -14.38 9.80 -1.84
C VAL A 411 -13.62 10.31 -0.62
N SER A 412 -12.98 9.42 0.13
CA SER A 412 -12.09 9.76 1.24
C SER A 412 -10.76 9.02 1.11
N PHE A 413 -9.70 9.62 1.67
CA PHE A 413 -8.32 9.19 1.55
C PHE A 413 -7.74 9.00 2.95
N ASP A 414 -7.41 7.76 3.34
CA ASP A 414 -6.99 7.40 4.71
C ASP A 414 -7.97 7.92 5.80
N GLY A 415 -9.27 7.89 5.50
CA GLY A 415 -10.33 8.41 6.37
C GLY A 415 -10.37 9.94 6.50
N ARG A 416 -9.62 10.68 5.67
CA ARG A 416 -9.54 12.14 5.64
C ARG A 416 -9.83 12.69 4.25
N ASN A 417 -9.75 14.02 4.11
CA ASN A 417 -9.82 14.77 2.85
C ASN A 417 -11.01 14.40 1.96
N THR A 418 -12.18 14.21 2.60
CA THR A 418 -13.39 13.79 1.91
C THR A 418 -13.82 14.81 0.87
N GLN A 419 -14.06 14.33 -0.35
CA GLN A 419 -14.56 15.13 -1.46
C GLN A 419 -15.77 14.44 -2.08
N GLU A 420 -16.67 15.24 -2.65
CA GLU A 420 -17.76 14.70 -3.47
C GLU A 420 -17.22 14.34 -4.86
N LEU A 421 -17.66 13.21 -5.39
CA LEU A 421 -17.39 12.70 -6.73
C LEU A 421 -18.67 12.81 -7.55
N PHE A 422 -18.67 13.69 -8.55
CA PHE A 422 -19.84 13.97 -9.37
C PHE A 422 -19.89 13.09 -10.62
N HIS A 423 -21.04 13.08 -11.30
CA HIS A 423 -21.18 12.38 -12.57
C HIS A 423 -20.20 12.91 -13.62
N GLY A 424 -19.44 11.98 -14.21
CA GLY A 424 -18.40 12.27 -15.20
C GLY A 424 -17.07 12.72 -14.61
N ASP A 425 -16.94 12.82 -13.27
CA ASP A 425 -15.63 12.82 -12.63
C ASP A 425 -15.04 11.41 -12.66
N ARG A 426 -13.70 11.33 -12.67
CA ARG A 426 -12.94 10.08 -12.69
C ARG A 426 -11.89 10.10 -11.59
N LEU A 427 -11.86 9.04 -10.79
CA LEU A 427 -10.78 8.75 -9.85
C LEU A 427 -9.85 7.70 -10.47
N GLN A 428 -8.59 8.07 -10.68
CA GLN A 428 -7.53 7.16 -11.10
C GLN A 428 -6.72 6.73 -9.89
N VAL A 429 -6.49 5.43 -9.72
CA VAL A 429 -5.73 4.84 -8.62
C VAL A 429 -4.61 3.96 -9.16
N THR A 430 -3.39 4.23 -8.73
CA THR A 430 -2.16 3.50 -9.11
C THR A 430 -1.28 3.29 -7.89
N THR A 431 -0.34 2.35 -7.92
CA THR A 431 0.68 2.27 -6.85
C THR A 431 1.65 3.45 -6.99
N SER A 432 1.88 4.16 -5.89
CA SER A 432 2.82 5.28 -5.82
C SER A 432 4.27 4.81 -5.90
N ILE A 433 5.11 5.62 -6.54
CA ILE A 433 6.57 5.44 -6.56
C ILE A 433 7.23 5.80 -5.22
N TYR A 434 6.50 6.46 -4.32
CA TYR A 434 6.99 6.90 -3.00
C TYR A 434 6.35 6.05 -1.88
N PRO A 435 6.95 4.93 -1.48
CA PRO A 435 6.48 4.15 -0.32
C PRO A 435 6.79 4.88 1.00
N VAL A 436 6.19 4.41 2.10
CA VAL A 436 6.57 4.80 3.47
C VAL A 436 7.60 3.80 4.00
N PRO A 437 8.85 4.22 4.26
CA PRO A 437 9.85 3.37 4.89
C PRO A 437 9.59 3.24 6.39
N SER A 438 8.94 2.15 6.81
CA SER A 438 8.75 1.82 8.22
C SER A 438 9.92 1.01 8.74
N ILE A 439 10.52 1.46 9.83
CA ILE A 439 11.60 0.75 10.51
C ILE A 439 11.00 -0.44 11.27
N CYS A 440 11.64 -1.60 11.15
CA CYS A 440 11.26 -2.83 11.86
C CYS A 440 11.95 -2.91 13.22
N ALA A 441 11.26 -3.45 14.21
CA ALA A 441 11.83 -3.78 15.51
C ALA A 441 12.74 -5.00 15.42
N GLN A 442 12.31 -6.05 14.72
CA GLN A 442 13.11 -7.25 14.46
C GLN A 442 13.34 -7.42 12.95
N ASP A 443 12.28 -7.74 12.21
CA ASP A 443 12.29 -7.93 10.77
C ASP A 443 10.85 -7.87 10.21
N GLN A 444 10.72 -7.79 8.89
CA GLN A 444 9.43 -7.60 8.22
C GLN A 444 8.39 -8.68 8.56
N ILE A 445 8.85 -9.92 8.73
CA ILE A 445 7.98 -11.09 8.91
C ILE A 445 7.56 -11.18 10.38
N SER A 446 8.54 -11.17 11.27
CA SER A 446 8.31 -11.32 12.72
C SER A 446 7.39 -10.21 13.23
N ASP A 447 7.70 -8.95 12.92
CA ASP A 447 6.89 -7.80 13.35
C ASP A 447 5.42 -7.89 12.88
N TRP A 448 5.18 -8.41 11.66
CA TRP A 448 3.81 -8.56 11.14
C TRP A 448 3.04 -9.69 11.81
N PHE A 449 3.68 -10.84 12.07
CA PHE A 449 3.03 -11.96 12.75
C PHE A 449 2.80 -11.68 14.24
N ASP A 450 3.72 -10.98 14.90
CA ASP A 450 3.56 -10.52 16.28
C ASP A 450 2.36 -9.57 16.37
N ALA A 451 2.24 -8.61 15.43
CA ALA A 451 1.07 -7.74 15.33
C ALA A 451 -0.25 -8.52 15.11
N LEU A 452 -0.26 -9.56 14.26
CA LEU A 452 -1.45 -10.39 14.09
C LEU A 452 -1.83 -11.16 15.35
N ALA A 453 -0.84 -11.71 16.06
CA ALA A 453 -1.06 -12.47 17.27
C ALA A 453 -1.60 -11.60 18.40
N GLU A 454 -1.07 -10.39 18.58
CA GLU A 454 -1.49 -9.48 19.65
C GLU A 454 -2.78 -8.73 19.32
N CYS A 455 -2.91 -8.16 18.12
CA CYS A 455 -4.07 -7.34 17.75
C CYS A 455 -5.35 -8.15 17.57
N LEU A 456 -5.25 -9.37 17.01
CA LEU A 456 -6.41 -10.16 16.62
C LEU A 456 -6.55 -11.46 17.42
N HIS A 457 -5.63 -11.73 18.36
CA HIS A 457 -5.54 -13.03 19.05
C HIS A 457 -5.64 -14.19 18.05
N TRP A 458 -4.90 -14.06 16.95
CA TRP A 458 -5.15 -14.88 15.77
C TRP A 458 -5.02 -16.37 16.09
N ASN A 459 -6.16 -17.07 15.98
CA ASN A 459 -6.30 -18.50 16.24
C ASN A 459 -5.96 -18.95 17.68
N VAL A 460 -6.10 -18.07 18.68
CA VAL A 460 -6.05 -18.46 20.10
C VAL A 460 -7.29 -19.29 20.42
N ARG A 461 -7.12 -20.62 20.46
CA ARG A 461 -8.14 -21.58 20.93
C ARG A 461 -7.72 -22.17 22.25
N LYS A 462 -8.65 -22.31 23.20
CA LYS A 462 -8.45 -23.22 24.34
C LYS A 462 -8.25 -24.63 23.76
N LYS A 463 -7.11 -25.27 24.08
CA LYS A 463 -6.89 -26.67 23.69
C LYS A 463 -8.06 -27.50 24.23
N GLN A 464 -8.70 -28.24 23.34
CA GLN A 464 -9.77 -29.14 23.73
C GLN A 464 -9.20 -30.16 24.71
N LYS A 465 -9.81 -30.28 25.90
CA LYS A 465 -9.38 -31.29 26.90
C LYS A 465 -9.52 -32.67 26.26
N CYS A 466 -8.60 -33.58 26.59
CA CYS A 466 -8.76 -34.99 26.26
C CYS A 466 -10.09 -35.47 26.86
N LEU A 467 -10.82 -36.26 26.08
CA LEU A 467 -12.03 -36.93 26.55
C LEU A 467 -11.55 -38.11 27.41
N ASP A 468 -11.12 -37.81 28.63
CA ASP A 468 -10.74 -38.86 29.57
C ASP A 468 -12.02 -39.64 29.91
N GLU A 469 -11.90 -40.94 29.70
CA GLU A 469 -12.96 -41.93 29.69
C GLU A 469 -13.76 -41.94 31.01
N LEU A 470 -15.10 -42.03 30.89
CA LEU A 470 -16.03 -42.64 31.85
C LEU A 470 -16.50 -41.91 33.14
N SER A 471 -16.38 -40.58 33.30
CA SER A 471 -17.03 -39.90 34.46
C SER A 471 -18.37 -39.19 34.19
N ASP A 472 -18.80 -39.04 32.93
CA ASP A 472 -19.98 -38.22 32.58
C ASP A 472 -21.35 -38.98 32.63
N LEU A 473 -21.41 -40.14 33.27
CA LEU A 473 -22.67 -40.89 33.48
C LEU A 473 -23.28 -40.74 34.88
N THR A 474 -22.75 -39.89 35.77
CA THR A 474 -23.31 -39.74 37.13
C THR A 474 -23.62 -38.31 37.57
N ALA A 475 -23.69 -37.34 36.66
CA ALA A 475 -24.10 -35.98 37.01
C ALA A 475 -25.20 -35.41 36.11
N SER A 476 -26.27 -36.18 35.90
CA SER A 476 -27.59 -35.59 35.64
C SER A 476 -28.26 -35.30 36.99
N GLY A 477 -27.81 -34.25 37.67
CA GLY A 477 -28.43 -33.70 38.87
C GLY A 477 -28.70 -32.23 38.64
N SER A 478 -29.96 -31.90 38.41
CA SER A 478 -30.49 -30.55 38.27
C SER A 478 -30.18 -29.68 39.49
N GLU A 479 -29.53 -28.54 39.29
CA GLU A 479 -29.59 -27.40 40.21
C GLU A 479 -29.17 -26.13 39.44
N ASP A 480 -30.14 -25.51 38.77
CA ASP A 480 -30.07 -24.11 38.36
C ASP A 480 -30.39 -23.25 39.60
N THR A 481 -29.36 -22.68 40.24
CA THR A 481 -29.55 -21.60 41.21
C THR A 481 -29.26 -20.26 40.55
N LEU A 482 -30.35 -19.55 40.28
CA LEU A 482 -30.43 -18.10 40.17
C LEU A 482 -29.82 -17.48 41.44
N ASP A 483 -28.82 -16.62 41.31
CA ASP A 483 -28.56 -15.49 42.23
C ASP A 483 -27.30 -14.71 41.78
N ASP A 484 -27.50 -13.58 41.09
CA ASP A 484 -26.67 -12.37 41.28
C ASP A 484 -27.26 -11.17 40.52
N PHE A 485 -28.34 -10.62 41.06
CA PHE A 485 -28.74 -9.22 40.86
C PHE A 485 -29.24 -8.70 42.20
N GLU A 486 -28.36 -8.05 42.96
CA GLU A 486 -28.64 -6.88 43.83
C GLU A 486 -27.51 -6.66 44.84
N ARG A 487 -26.50 -5.86 44.48
CA ARG A 487 -25.70 -5.12 45.46
C ARG A 487 -25.45 -3.72 44.94
N GLY A 488 -26.25 -2.76 45.41
CA GLY A 488 -26.08 -1.37 45.04
C GLY A 488 -27.00 -0.35 45.70
N SER A 489 -27.50 -0.57 46.92
CA SER A 489 -28.09 0.53 47.70
C SER A 489 -28.24 0.18 49.19
N ASN A 490 -27.73 1.10 50.02
CA ASN A 490 -28.00 1.33 51.45
C ASN A 490 -26.85 1.02 52.42
N SER A 491 -25.91 1.96 52.47
CA SER A 491 -25.35 2.44 53.75
C SER A 491 -26.15 3.68 54.17
N ILE A 492 -26.90 3.61 55.28
CA ILE A 492 -27.27 4.72 56.22
C ILE A 492 -28.29 4.17 57.26
N LEU A 493 -28.08 4.57 58.54
CA LEU A 493 -28.82 4.32 59.81
C LEU A 493 -28.42 3.01 60.55
N ASP A 494 -28.08 2.96 61.84
CA ASP A 494 -28.08 3.91 62.97
C ASP A 494 -27.06 3.45 64.02
N GLY A 495 -26.45 4.41 64.75
CA GLY A 495 -25.53 4.19 65.87
C GLY A 495 -24.82 5.47 66.30
#